data_AF-A0A9E2BY94-F1
#
_entry.id   AF-A0A9E2BY94-F1
#
_cell.length_a   1.000
_cell.length_b   1.000
_cell.length_c   1.000
_cell.angle_alpha   90.00
_cell.angle_beta   90.00
_cell.angle_gamma   90.00
#
_symmetry.space_group_name_H-M   'P 1'
#
loop_
_entity.id
_entity.type
_entity.pdbx_description
1 polymer ?
#
loop_
_entity_poly.entity_id
_entity_poly.type
_entity_poly.pdbx_seq_one_letter_code
_entity_poly.pdbx_strand_id
1 'polypeptide(L)'
;MDNFPKLFSEKLISDYSYGIEGRIVGILTSKQTVYTLSYDSKILSGIFEILCEPIIRDIAKDLSLSVEKTAQTKYPDFTLFNPDDEEKKYAIEIKSTYRKFNKTGDLKKFGFTLGSYRSFLRDPEGKRSILYPYKEYVKHWVIGFLYSRNPNCEKTEIKEIMEASNLQSPYEDIEFFVQEKYKIAGKKPGSGNTTNIGSIGSNKIKTFQEGNGVFKTMKEFEDYWRNY
;
A
#
# COMPACT_ATOMS: atom_id res chain seq x y z
N MET A 1 -11.86 -12.88 -7.08
CA MET A 1 -10.74 -12.05 -6.60
C MET A 1 -9.53 -11.99 -7.53
N ASP A 2 -9.40 -12.82 -8.58
CA ASP A 2 -8.31 -12.64 -9.57
C ASP A 2 -8.41 -11.33 -10.38
N ASN A 3 -9.63 -10.80 -10.55
CA ASN A 3 -9.86 -9.50 -11.20
C ASN A 3 -9.64 -8.30 -10.26
N PHE A 4 -9.32 -8.50 -8.98
CA PHE A 4 -9.18 -7.42 -8.01
C PHE A 4 -8.23 -6.31 -8.48
N PRO A 5 -7.03 -6.60 -9.03
CA PRO A 5 -6.15 -5.58 -9.57
C PRO A 5 -6.79 -4.69 -10.64
N LYS A 6 -7.58 -5.29 -11.54
CA LYS A 6 -8.28 -4.58 -12.61
C LYS A 6 -9.37 -3.69 -12.02
N LEU A 7 -10.26 -4.26 -11.19
CA LEU A 7 -11.35 -3.51 -10.55
C LEU A 7 -10.84 -2.32 -9.73
N PHE A 8 -9.78 -2.56 -8.93
CA PHE A 8 -9.18 -1.49 -8.13
C PHE A 8 -8.57 -0.40 -9.01
N SER A 9 -7.84 -0.78 -10.06
CA SER A 9 -7.22 0.20 -10.96
C SER A 9 -8.28 1.03 -11.70
N GLU A 10 -9.35 0.39 -12.18
CA GLU A 10 -10.46 1.07 -12.87
C GLU A 10 -11.18 2.06 -11.96
N LYS A 11 -11.53 1.65 -10.73
CA LYS A 11 -12.19 2.55 -9.76
C LYS A 11 -11.26 3.67 -9.30
N LEU A 12 -9.98 3.39 -9.02
CA LEU A 12 -9.01 4.43 -8.68
C LEU A 12 -8.84 5.44 -9.81
N ILE A 13 -8.75 5.01 -11.06
CA ILE A 13 -8.65 5.95 -12.20
C ILE A 13 -9.94 6.74 -12.40
N SER A 14 -11.11 6.09 -12.23
CA SER A 14 -12.41 6.75 -12.35
C SER A 14 -12.62 7.81 -11.27
N ASP A 15 -12.45 7.42 -10.00
CA ASP A 15 -12.66 8.28 -8.84
C ASP A 15 -11.66 9.44 -8.84
N TYR A 16 -10.44 9.23 -9.36
CA TYR A 16 -9.35 10.20 -9.40
C TYR A 16 -8.94 10.59 -10.83
N SER A 17 -9.92 10.76 -11.71
CA SER A 17 -9.73 11.14 -13.13
C SER A 17 -8.94 12.44 -13.38
N TYR A 18 -8.78 13.28 -12.36
CA TYR A 18 -7.95 14.51 -12.39
C TYR A 18 -6.57 14.35 -11.73
N GLY A 19 -6.16 13.11 -11.46
CA GLY A 19 -4.96 12.79 -10.67
C GLY A 19 -5.26 12.66 -9.17
N ILE A 20 -4.51 11.79 -8.49
CA ILE A 20 -4.57 11.60 -7.03
C ILE A 20 -3.84 12.76 -6.33
N GLU A 21 -2.87 13.35 -7.02
CA GLU A 21 -1.95 14.39 -6.56
C GLU A 21 -2.68 15.64 -6.06
N GLY A 22 -3.59 16.22 -6.85
CA GLY A 22 -4.20 17.51 -6.54
C GLY A 22 -5.35 17.50 -5.54
N ARG A 23 -5.68 16.36 -4.91
CA ARG A 23 -6.93 16.20 -4.15
C ARG A 23 -6.81 16.21 -2.63
N ILE A 24 -5.64 15.93 -2.09
CA ILE A 24 -5.43 15.98 -0.64
C ILE A 24 -4.31 16.94 -0.30
N VAL A 25 -4.72 18.09 0.24
CA VAL A 25 -3.83 19.19 0.62
C VAL A 25 -3.75 19.39 2.14
N GLY A 26 -4.71 18.85 2.89
CA GLY A 26 -4.81 19.09 4.32
C GLY A 26 -5.99 18.39 4.99
N ILE A 27 -6.05 18.51 6.32
CA ILE A 27 -7.15 18.07 7.17
C ILE A 27 -8.01 19.29 7.50
N LEU A 28 -9.26 19.29 7.03
CA LEU A 28 -10.25 20.32 7.35
C LEU A 28 -10.77 20.12 8.78
N THR A 29 -10.85 21.22 9.53
CA THR A 29 -11.48 21.23 10.85
C THR A 29 -12.87 21.84 10.82
N SER A 30 -13.67 21.56 11.86
CA SER A 30 -14.98 22.18 12.07
C SER A 30 -14.94 23.70 12.24
N LYS A 31 -13.75 24.28 12.47
CA LYS A 31 -13.53 25.74 12.53
C LYS A 31 -13.19 26.35 11.16
N GLN A 32 -13.39 25.62 10.06
CA GLN A 32 -13.08 26.09 8.72
C GLN A 32 -11.59 26.46 8.53
N THR A 33 -10.71 25.76 9.24
CA THR A 33 -9.25 25.83 9.03
C THR A 33 -8.75 24.53 8.43
N VAL A 34 -7.67 24.62 7.68
CA VAL A 34 -6.99 23.48 7.07
C VAL A 34 -5.61 23.33 7.70
N TYR A 35 -5.33 22.14 8.24
CA TYR A 35 -3.98 21.74 8.60
C TYR A 35 -3.32 21.12 7.37
N THR A 36 -2.33 21.79 6.79
CA THR A 36 -1.64 21.27 5.60
C THR A 36 -0.89 19.99 5.93
N LEU A 37 -0.77 19.10 4.94
CA LEU A 37 0.01 17.89 5.09
C LEU A 37 1.48 18.16 4.78
N SER A 38 2.39 17.60 5.57
CA SER A 38 3.78 17.52 5.19
C SER A 38 4.08 16.26 4.37
N TYR A 39 5.19 16.24 3.65
CA TYR A 39 5.63 15.08 2.85
C TYR A 39 6.18 13.90 3.66
N ASP A 40 6.02 13.91 4.99
CA ASP A 40 6.49 12.83 5.86
C ASP A 40 5.88 11.49 5.44
N SER A 41 6.72 10.47 5.28
CA SER A 41 6.25 9.21 4.71
C SER A 41 5.24 8.46 5.59
N LYS A 42 5.21 8.70 6.92
CA LYS A 42 4.19 8.08 7.78
C LYS A 42 2.83 8.75 7.55
N ILE A 43 2.81 10.07 7.41
CA ILE A 43 1.59 10.81 7.06
C ILE A 43 1.09 10.33 5.70
N LEU A 44 1.96 10.33 4.69
CA LEU A 44 1.56 9.95 3.33
C LEU A 44 1.11 8.49 3.22
N SER A 45 1.73 7.56 3.96
CA SER A 45 1.23 6.18 4.05
C SER A 45 -0.21 6.13 4.54
N GLY A 46 -0.52 6.83 5.63
CA GLY A 46 -1.89 6.88 6.16
C GLY A 46 -2.88 7.55 5.21
N ILE A 47 -2.45 8.55 4.44
CA ILE A 47 -3.28 9.18 3.42
C ILE A 47 -3.62 8.20 2.30
N PHE A 48 -2.64 7.44 1.79
CA PHE A 48 -2.93 6.41 0.78
C PHE A 48 -3.86 5.32 1.32
N GLU A 49 -3.74 4.96 2.60
CA GLU A 49 -4.68 4.03 3.25
C GLU A 49 -6.12 4.58 3.27
N ILE A 50 -6.29 5.84 3.64
CA ILE A 50 -7.59 6.53 3.64
C ILE A 50 -8.18 6.60 2.22
N LEU A 51 -7.35 6.89 1.22
CA LEU A 51 -7.76 6.95 -0.20
C LEU A 51 -8.24 5.59 -0.73
N CYS A 52 -7.57 4.51 -0.35
CA CYS A 52 -7.90 3.17 -0.84
C CYS A 52 -9.13 2.57 -0.17
N GLU A 53 -9.37 2.89 1.10
CA GLU A 53 -10.46 2.30 1.89
C GLU A 53 -11.84 2.35 1.20
N PRO A 54 -12.36 3.51 0.73
CA PRO A 54 -13.66 3.55 0.08
C PRO A 54 -13.71 2.70 -1.19
N ILE A 55 -12.64 2.67 -1.98
CA ILE A 55 -12.54 1.85 -3.20
C ILE A 55 -12.59 0.36 -2.84
N ILE A 56 -11.83 -0.06 -1.83
CA ILE A 56 -11.81 -1.46 -1.37
C ILE A 56 -13.19 -1.87 -0.88
N ARG A 57 -13.87 -1.02 -0.12
CA ARG A 57 -15.23 -1.28 0.39
C ARG A 57 -16.25 -1.37 -0.75
N ASP A 58 -16.13 -0.53 -1.76
CA ASP A 58 -17.01 -0.55 -2.93
C ASP A 58 -16.80 -1.81 -3.77
N ILE A 59 -15.55 -2.24 -3.98
CA ILE A 59 -15.25 -3.54 -4.63
C ILE A 59 -15.79 -4.71 -3.81
N ALA A 60 -15.63 -4.69 -2.48
CA ALA A 60 -16.16 -5.73 -1.62
C ALA A 60 -17.69 -5.82 -1.77
N LYS A 61 -18.38 -4.68 -1.78
CA LYS A 61 -19.83 -4.61 -2.01
C LYS A 61 -20.23 -5.17 -3.38
N ASP A 62 -19.56 -4.74 -4.45
CA ASP A 62 -19.84 -5.23 -5.82
C ASP A 62 -19.66 -6.74 -5.96
N LEU A 63 -18.73 -7.31 -5.19
CA LEU A 63 -18.44 -8.75 -5.18
C LEU A 63 -19.21 -9.51 -4.09
N SER A 64 -20.11 -8.87 -3.35
CA SER A 64 -20.83 -9.46 -2.20
C SER A 64 -19.90 -10.08 -1.14
N LEU A 65 -18.77 -9.42 -0.86
CA LEU A 65 -17.79 -9.81 0.14
C LEU A 65 -17.89 -8.91 1.38
N SER A 66 -17.58 -9.49 2.53
CA SER A 66 -17.30 -8.75 3.76
C SER A 66 -15.90 -8.13 3.70
N VAL A 67 -15.72 -6.99 4.37
CA VAL A 67 -14.43 -6.30 4.49
C VAL A 67 -14.19 -5.90 5.94
N GLU A 68 -13.08 -6.38 6.50
CA GLU A 68 -12.62 -6.03 7.84
C GLU A 68 -11.30 -5.24 7.75
N LYS A 69 -11.28 -4.06 8.36
CA LYS A 69 -10.06 -3.25 8.51
C LYS A 69 -9.38 -3.64 9.81
N THR A 70 -8.09 -3.92 9.75
CA THR A 70 -7.37 -4.43 10.93
C THR A 70 -6.98 -3.30 11.90
N ALA A 71 -6.84 -3.62 13.18
CA ALA A 71 -6.29 -2.71 14.17
C ALA A 71 -4.80 -2.44 13.92
N GLN A 72 -4.30 -1.26 14.30
CA GLN A 72 -2.88 -0.91 14.17
C GLN A 72 -1.98 -2.06 14.66
N THR A 73 -0.92 -2.37 13.90
CA THR A 73 0.11 -3.42 14.12
C THR A 73 -0.20 -4.86 13.67
N LYS A 74 -1.40 -5.15 13.17
CA LYS A 74 -1.70 -6.45 12.55
C LYS A 74 -1.62 -6.39 11.02
N TYR A 75 -1.36 -7.54 10.41
CA TYR A 75 -1.51 -7.77 8.98
C TYR A 75 -2.87 -8.42 8.69
N PRO A 76 -3.44 -8.26 7.48
CA PRO A 76 -3.22 -7.19 6.50
C PRO A 76 -4.00 -5.92 6.87
N ASP A 77 -3.85 -4.81 6.13
CA ASP A 77 -4.63 -3.59 6.36
C ASP A 77 -6.14 -3.85 6.21
N PHE A 78 -6.51 -4.62 5.18
CA PHE A 78 -7.88 -5.09 4.95
C PHE A 78 -7.92 -6.58 4.65
N THR A 79 -8.92 -7.26 5.21
CA THR A 79 -9.26 -8.65 4.88
C THR A 79 -10.62 -8.68 4.22
N LEU A 80 -10.68 -9.26 3.01
CA LEU A 80 -11.92 -9.53 2.29
C LEU A 80 -12.23 -11.02 2.36
N PHE A 81 -13.48 -11.38 2.54
CA PHE A 81 -13.92 -12.79 2.58
C PHE A 81 -15.41 -12.92 2.29
N ASN A 82 -15.83 -14.10 1.85
CA ASN A 82 -17.24 -14.41 1.73
C ASN A 82 -17.78 -14.77 3.13
N PRO A 83 -18.84 -14.12 3.65
CA PRO A 83 -19.41 -14.50 4.94
C PRO A 83 -19.92 -15.96 4.98
N ASP A 84 -20.24 -16.55 3.82
CA ASP A 84 -20.69 -17.95 3.72
C ASP A 84 -19.55 -18.95 3.49
N ASP A 85 -18.33 -18.46 3.20
CA ASP A 85 -17.11 -19.27 3.00
C ASP A 85 -15.92 -18.53 3.61
N GLU A 86 -15.79 -18.66 4.93
CA GLU A 86 -14.71 -18.01 5.69
C GLU A 86 -13.33 -18.67 5.45
N GLU A 87 -13.25 -19.83 4.79
CA GLU A 87 -11.97 -20.51 4.53
C GLU A 87 -11.15 -19.82 3.42
N LYS A 88 -11.77 -18.93 2.64
CA LYS A 88 -11.10 -18.16 1.58
C LYS A 88 -11.03 -16.68 1.92
N LYS A 89 -9.94 -16.29 2.58
CA LYS A 89 -9.65 -14.89 2.88
C LYS A 89 -8.67 -14.29 1.88
N TYR A 90 -8.82 -12.99 1.64
CA TYR A 90 -7.99 -12.22 0.73
C TYR A 90 -7.39 -11.05 1.49
N ALA A 91 -6.06 -11.04 1.59
CA ALA A 91 -5.35 -9.98 2.26
C ALA A 91 -5.03 -8.83 1.31
N ILE A 92 -5.37 -7.61 1.69
CA ILE A 92 -5.02 -6.38 0.95
C ILE A 92 -4.10 -5.54 1.84
N GLU A 93 -2.89 -5.30 1.36
CA GLU A 93 -1.88 -4.49 2.03
C GLU A 93 -1.54 -3.26 1.19
N ILE A 94 -1.55 -2.09 1.81
CA ILE A 94 -1.23 -0.83 1.17
C ILE A 94 0.20 -0.48 1.53
N LYS A 95 0.97 -0.10 0.52
CA LYS A 95 2.37 0.26 0.66
C LYS A 95 2.65 1.51 -0.14
N SER A 96 3.56 2.31 0.37
CA SER A 96 4.03 3.50 -0.33
C SER A 96 5.53 3.64 -0.19
N THR A 97 6.16 4.24 -1.21
CA THR A 97 7.57 4.62 -1.21
C THR A 97 7.73 5.88 -2.06
N TYR A 98 8.88 6.54 -1.96
CA TYR A 98 9.11 7.79 -2.68
C TYR A 98 10.36 7.73 -3.54
N ARG A 99 10.35 8.52 -4.61
CA ARG A 99 11.48 8.68 -5.52
C ARG A 99 12.65 9.35 -4.80
N LYS A 100 13.85 8.84 -5.06
CA LYS A 100 15.11 9.45 -4.64
C LYS A 100 16.00 9.57 -5.86
N PHE A 101 16.67 10.70 -6.00
CA PHE A 101 17.59 10.93 -7.10
C PHE A 101 19.04 10.86 -6.58
N ASN A 102 19.97 10.49 -7.46
CA ASN A 102 21.40 10.61 -7.20
C ASN A 102 21.88 12.04 -7.49
N LYS A 103 23.18 12.31 -7.34
CA LYS A 103 23.76 13.64 -7.59
C LYS A 103 23.69 14.06 -9.07
N THR A 104 23.58 13.11 -9.99
CA THR A 104 23.49 13.36 -11.44
C THR A 104 22.05 13.54 -11.92
N GLY A 105 21.06 13.43 -11.03
CA GLY A 105 19.65 13.58 -11.36
C GLY A 105 18.94 12.27 -11.77
N ASP A 106 19.62 11.12 -11.75
CA ASP A 106 19.00 9.85 -12.10
C ASP A 106 18.21 9.26 -10.93
N LEU A 107 17.07 8.66 -11.27
CA LEU A 107 16.23 7.95 -10.32
C LEU A 107 16.97 6.73 -9.74
N LYS A 108 17.16 6.73 -8.42
CA LYS A 108 17.66 5.57 -7.67
C LYS A 108 16.63 4.46 -7.70
N LYS A 109 17.12 3.22 -7.61
CA LYS A 109 16.24 2.07 -7.39
C LYS A 109 15.44 2.27 -6.11
N PHE A 110 14.13 2.10 -6.22
CA PHE A 110 13.21 2.07 -5.09
C PHE A 110 12.70 0.63 -4.87
N GLY A 111 12.10 0.44 -3.70
CA GLY A 111 11.50 -0.82 -3.28
C GLY A 111 10.56 -0.58 -2.09
N PHE A 112 9.94 -1.66 -1.64
CA PHE A 112 8.90 -1.68 -0.62
C PHE A 112 9.25 -2.70 0.46
N THR A 113 8.79 -2.44 1.69
CA THR A 113 8.75 -3.43 2.76
C THR A 113 7.43 -4.18 2.70
N LEU A 114 7.46 -5.52 2.75
CA LEU A 114 6.29 -6.38 2.48
C LEU A 114 5.83 -7.15 3.72
N GLY A 115 5.99 -6.55 4.90
CA GLY A 115 5.70 -7.15 6.20
C GLY A 115 6.82 -8.06 6.71
N SER A 116 6.70 -8.52 7.96
CA SER A 116 7.76 -9.29 8.64
C SER A 116 7.77 -10.76 8.25
N TYR A 117 8.95 -11.29 7.89
CA TYR A 117 9.16 -12.73 7.63
C TYR A 117 9.32 -13.58 8.90
N ARG A 118 9.34 -12.96 10.08
CA ARG A 118 9.44 -13.64 11.39
C ARG A 118 8.13 -13.71 12.16
N SER A 119 7.07 -13.12 11.61
CA SER A 119 5.75 -13.06 12.23
C SER A 119 4.84 -14.19 11.72
N PHE A 120 3.69 -13.86 11.15
CA PHE A 120 2.66 -14.76 10.67
C PHE A 120 3.13 -15.79 9.63
N LEU A 121 4.26 -15.54 8.94
CA LEU A 121 4.79 -16.48 7.95
C LEU A 121 5.36 -17.76 8.59
N ARG A 122 5.89 -17.68 9.82
CA ARG A 122 6.50 -18.81 10.55
C ARG A 122 5.55 -19.53 11.49
N ASP A 123 4.41 -18.92 11.77
CA ASP A 123 3.35 -19.47 12.62
C ASP A 123 2.01 -19.37 11.86
N PRO A 124 1.77 -20.28 10.89
CA PRO A 124 0.65 -20.13 9.95
C PRO A 124 -0.72 -20.40 10.57
N GLU A 125 -0.77 -21.00 11.76
CA GLU A 125 -1.99 -21.25 12.53
C GLU A 125 -2.24 -20.16 13.58
N GLY A 126 -1.19 -19.46 14.01
CA GLY A 126 -1.29 -18.39 14.98
C GLY A 126 -1.92 -17.10 14.45
N LYS A 127 -2.37 -16.27 15.39
CA LYS A 127 -2.93 -14.92 15.15
C LYS A 127 -1.98 -13.80 15.60
N ARG A 128 -0.69 -14.11 15.80
CA ARG A 128 0.30 -13.11 16.24
C ARG A 128 0.59 -12.15 15.08
N SER A 129 0.32 -10.87 15.28
CA SER A 129 0.54 -9.81 14.28
C SER A 129 -0.22 -10.02 12.95
N ILE A 130 -1.29 -10.82 12.97
CA ILE A 130 -2.18 -11.05 11.83
C ILE A 130 -3.63 -11.15 12.33
N LEU A 131 -4.60 -10.75 11.51
CA LEU A 131 -6.01 -10.74 11.89
C LEU A 131 -6.62 -12.15 11.98
N TYR A 132 -6.28 -12.99 11.00
CA TYR A 132 -6.69 -14.39 10.90
C TYR A 132 -5.45 -15.26 10.69
N PRO A 133 -5.50 -16.58 10.98
CA PRO A 133 -4.41 -17.49 10.67
C PRO A 133 -3.95 -17.34 9.22
N TYR A 134 -2.63 -17.29 9.00
CA TYR A 134 -2.07 -17.07 7.67
C TYR A 134 -2.57 -18.09 6.64
N LYS A 135 -2.78 -19.35 7.06
CA LYS A 135 -3.29 -20.44 6.20
C LYS A 135 -4.69 -20.19 5.61
N GLU A 136 -5.49 -19.29 6.20
CA GLU A 136 -6.83 -18.96 5.71
C GLU A 136 -6.78 -17.94 4.56
N TYR A 137 -5.63 -17.31 4.32
CA TYR A 137 -5.46 -16.38 3.21
C TYR A 137 -5.00 -17.11 1.96
N VAL A 138 -5.83 -17.08 0.93
CA VAL A 138 -5.52 -17.71 -0.37
C VAL A 138 -4.81 -16.75 -1.33
N LYS A 139 -4.89 -15.43 -1.07
CA LYS A 139 -4.13 -14.40 -1.81
C LYS A 139 -3.70 -13.25 -0.92
N HIS A 140 -2.55 -12.68 -1.26
CA HIS A 140 -1.95 -11.53 -0.59
C HIS A 140 -1.68 -10.44 -1.62
N TRP A 141 -2.62 -9.53 -1.80
CA TRP A 141 -2.51 -8.39 -2.69
C TRP A 141 -1.78 -7.22 -2.03
N VAL A 142 -0.91 -6.57 -2.79
CA VAL A 142 -0.24 -5.33 -2.40
C VAL A 142 -0.67 -4.23 -3.35
N ILE A 143 -1.23 -3.15 -2.81
CA ILE A 143 -1.47 -1.89 -3.52
C ILE A 143 -0.29 -0.98 -3.19
N GLY A 144 0.58 -0.76 -4.17
CA GLY A 144 1.80 0.02 -4.00
C GLY A 144 1.75 1.38 -4.67
N PHE A 145 2.08 2.45 -3.94
CA PHE A 145 2.20 3.81 -4.45
C PHE A 145 3.66 4.26 -4.50
N LEU A 146 4.08 4.82 -5.62
CA LEU A 146 5.33 5.54 -5.80
C LEU A 146 5.01 7.01 -6.05
N TYR A 147 5.63 7.90 -5.27
CA TYR A 147 5.41 9.34 -5.41
C TYR A 147 6.72 10.13 -5.33
N SER A 148 6.69 11.35 -5.85
CA SER A 148 7.69 12.38 -5.61
C SER A 148 7.23 13.22 -4.42
N ARG A 149 8.16 13.60 -3.52
CA ARG A 149 7.83 14.48 -2.38
C ARG A 149 7.82 15.91 -2.87
N ASN A 150 6.78 16.68 -2.59
CA ASN A 150 6.76 18.10 -2.90
C ASN A 150 7.55 18.88 -1.83
N PRO A 151 8.74 19.43 -2.15
CA PRO A 151 9.60 20.09 -1.16
C PRO A 151 8.96 21.33 -0.50
N ASN A 152 7.94 21.93 -1.11
CA ASN A 152 7.22 23.06 -0.54
C ASN A 152 6.31 22.67 0.64
N CYS A 153 6.08 21.37 0.84
CA CYS A 153 5.27 20.81 1.90
C CYS A 153 6.13 20.13 2.97
N GLU A 154 7.21 20.78 3.44
CA GLU A 154 8.10 20.19 4.46
C GLU A 154 7.46 20.12 5.85
N LYS A 155 6.58 21.07 6.17
CA LYS A 155 5.97 21.22 7.49
C LYS A 155 4.46 21.43 7.39
N THR A 156 3.76 21.04 8.44
CA THR A 156 2.34 21.35 8.60
C THR A 156 2.18 22.81 9.01
N GLU A 157 1.27 23.50 8.32
CA GLU A 157 0.84 24.86 8.59
C GLU A 157 -0.68 24.88 8.80
N ILE A 158 -1.18 25.93 9.46
CA ILE A 158 -2.62 26.19 9.57
C ILE A 158 -2.96 27.28 8.56
N LYS A 159 -3.95 27.01 7.72
CA LYS A 159 -4.45 27.91 6.67
C LYS A 159 -5.96 28.06 6.78
N GLU A 160 -6.51 29.10 6.18
CA GLU A 160 -7.96 29.25 6.08
C GLU A 160 -8.53 28.34 4.98
N ILE A 161 -9.78 27.89 5.13
CA ILE A 161 -10.45 27.05 4.12
C ILE A 161 -10.53 27.73 2.75
N MET A 162 -10.62 29.07 2.73
CA MET A 162 -10.67 29.83 1.47
C MET A 162 -9.37 29.71 0.66
N GLU A 163 -8.26 29.39 1.32
CA GLU A 163 -6.97 29.17 0.67
C GLU A 163 -6.83 27.74 0.12
N ALA A 164 -7.75 26.81 0.44
CA ALA A 164 -7.60 25.38 0.18
C ALA A 164 -7.36 25.04 -1.30
N SER A 165 -8.00 25.77 -2.22
CA SER A 165 -7.82 25.58 -3.67
C SER A 165 -6.42 25.94 -4.17
N ASN A 166 -5.67 26.74 -3.41
CA ASN A 166 -4.31 27.17 -3.74
C ASN A 166 -3.25 26.38 -2.97
N LEU A 167 -3.66 25.50 -2.05
CA LEU A 167 -2.73 24.68 -1.30
C LEU A 167 -2.11 23.63 -2.21
N GLN A 168 -0.84 23.34 -1.94
CA GLN A 168 -0.10 22.33 -2.67
C GLN A 168 -0.25 20.97 -2.00
N SER A 169 -0.26 19.93 -2.82
CA SER A 169 -0.20 18.56 -2.33
C SER A 169 1.20 18.22 -1.82
N PRO A 170 1.33 17.46 -0.72
CA PRO A 170 2.63 17.02 -0.21
C PRO A 170 3.33 15.97 -1.09
N TYR A 171 2.65 15.49 -2.14
CA TYR A 171 3.17 14.53 -3.10
C TYR A 171 2.77 14.89 -4.53
N GLU A 172 3.58 14.41 -5.47
CA GLU A 172 3.36 14.58 -6.90
C GLU A 172 3.83 13.34 -7.68
N ASP A 173 3.55 13.29 -8.98
CA ASP A 173 3.93 12.21 -9.89
C ASP A 173 3.55 10.80 -9.38
N ILE A 174 2.31 10.57 -8.97
CA ILE A 174 1.90 9.27 -8.46
C ILE A 174 1.89 8.24 -9.57
N GLU A 175 2.61 7.15 -9.32
CA GLU A 175 2.46 5.89 -10.03
C GLU A 175 2.03 4.82 -9.04
N PHE A 176 1.22 3.85 -9.48
CA PHE A 176 0.78 2.77 -8.61
C PHE A 176 0.80 1.40 -9.29
N PHE A 177 0.67 0.35 -8.49
CA PHE A 177 0.42 -1.01 -8.94
C PHE A 177 -0.48 -1.75 -7.95
N VAL A 178 -1.13 -2.81 -8.44
CA VAL A 178 -1.77 -3.83 -7.60
C VAL A 178 -1.22 -5.19 -8.03
N GLN A 179 -0.56 -5.92 -7.13
CA GLN A 179 0.10 -7.18 -7.47
C GLN A 179 0.18 -8.14 -6.29
N GLU A 180 0.25 -9.44 -6.56
CA GLU A 180 0.45 -10.44 -5.50
C GLU A 180 1.83 -10.27 -4.86
N LYS A 181 1.88 -10.35 -3.53
CA LYS A 181 3.09 -10.12 -2.71
C LYS A 181 4.30 -10.92 -3.22
N TYR A 182 4.11 -12.20 -3.54
CA TYR A 182 5.21 -13.06 -3.96
C TYR A 182 5.82 -12.65 -5.32
N LYS A 183 5.00 -12.09 -6.22
CA LYS A 183 5.42 -11.64 -7.57
C LYS A 183 6.27 -10.37 -7.55
N ILE A 184 6.31 -9.65 -6.43
CA ILE A 184 7.13 -8.45 -6.26
C ILE A 184 8.18 -8.60 -5.16
N ALA A 185 8.15 -9.70 -4.40
CA ALA A 185 9.11 -9.96 -3.34
C ALA A 185 10.52 -10.20 -3.90
N GLY A 186 11.52 -9.71 -3.19
CA GLY A 186 12.93 -9.98 -3.44
C GLY A 186 13.47 -11.08 -2.51
N LYS A 187 14.79 -11.32 -2.58
CA LYS A 187 15.54 -12.26 -1.74
C LYS A 187 16.42 -11.54 -0.70
N LYS A 188 16.10 -10.28 -0.38
CA LYS A 188 16.86 -9.45 0.57
C LYS A 188 15.91 -8.77 1.56
N PRO A 189 16.28 -8.63 2.84
CA PRO A 189 15.46 -7.92 3.82
C PRO A 189 15.24 -6.47 3.41
N GLY A 190 14.02 -5.97 3.60
CA GLY A 190 13.65 -4.57 3.40
C GLY A 190 14.00 -3.69 4.61
N SER A 191 14.24 -4.31 5.78
CA SER A 191 14.75 -3.64 6.98
C SER A 191 15.55 -4.61 7.85
N GLY A 192 16.60 -4.09 8.53
CA GLY A 192 17.43 -4.89 9.43
C GLY A 192 16.78 -5.15 10.78
N ASN A 193 16.31 -4.10 11.46
CA ASN A 193 15.79 -4.17 12.83
C ASN A 193 14.40 -4.81 12.95
N THR A 194 13.50 -4.53 12.00
CA THR A 194 12.11 -5.00 12.03
C THR A 194 11.86 -6.24 11.17
N THR A 195 12.92 -6.80 10.57
CA THR A 195 12.89 -8.10 9.86
C THR A 195 11.81 -8.16 8.78
N ASN A 196 11.71 -7.10 7.97
CA ASN A 196 10.75 -7.04 6.87
C ASN A 196 11.29 -7.74 5.63
N ILE A 197 10.39 -8.41 4.91
CA ILE A 197 10.58 -8.85 3.53
C ILE A 197 10.82 -7.61 2.68
N GLY A 198 11.87 -7.60 1.87
CA GLY A 198 12.12 -6.58 0.87
C GLY A 198 11.52 -6.97 -0.47
N SER A 199 10.95 -6.02 -1.20
CA SER A 199 10.59 -6.23 -2.60
C SER A 199 11.83 -6.32 -3.49
N ILE A 200 11.64 -6.65 -4.77
CA ILE A 200 12.63 -6.35 -5.81
C ILE A 200 12.94 -4.84 -5.83
N GLY A 201 14.15 -4.48 -6.28
CA GLY A 201 14.57 -3.10 -6.46
C GLY A 201 14.55 -2.70 -7.94
N SER A 202 13.80 -1.67 -8.30
CA SER A 202 13.69 -1.17 -9.69
C SER A 202 13.69 0.35 -9.73
N ASN A 203 14.02 0.92 -10.89
CA ASN A 203 13.85 2.33 -11.19
C ASN A 203 12.62 2.59 -12.08
N LYS A 204 11.77 1.58 -12.30
CA LYS A 204 10.53 1.68 -13.09
C LYS A 204 9.39 1.01 -12.36
N ILE A 205 8.25 1.70 -12.21
CA ILE A 205 7.08 1.11 -11.54
C ILE A 205 6.55 -0.11 -12.32
N LYS A 206 6.73 -0.09 -13.65
CA LYS A 206 6.30 -1.14 -14.56
C LYS A 206 6.79 -2.53 -14.16
N THR A 207 7.99 -2.62 -13.57
CA THR A 207 8.52 -3.90 -13.06
C THR A 207 7.61 -4.53 -12.00
N PHE A 208 6.98 -3.71 -11.15
CA PHE A 208 6.03 -4.16 -10.12
C PHE A 208 4.66 -4.48 -10.73
N GLN A 209 4.20 -3.65 -11.69
CA GLN A 209 2.94 -3.86 -12.41
C GLN A 209 2.94 -5.21 -13.15
N GLU A 210 4.03 -5.54 -13.84
CA GLU A 210 4.18 -6.79 -14.58
C GLU A 210 4.34 -8.02 -13.67
N GLY A 211 4.68 -7.85 -12.39
CA GLY A 211 4.84 -8.96 -11.44
C GLY A 211 6.00 -9.91 -11.77
N ASN A 212 7.03 -9.40 -12.43
CA ASN A 212 8.20 -10.16 -12.88
C ASN A 212 9.26 -10.33 -11.77
N GLY A 213 8.82 -10.73 -10.58
CA GLY A 213 9.68 -10.99 -9.43
C GLY A 213 10.53 -12.26 -9.56
N VAL A 214 11.32 -12.50 -8.51
CA VAL A 214 12.26 -13.63 -8.49
C VAL A 214 11.60 -14.96 -8.15
N PHE A 215 10.42 -14.95 -7.53
CA PHE A 215 9.67 -16.16 -7.17
C PHE A 215 8.63 -16.48 -8.24
N LYS A 216 8.54 -17.74 -8.65
CA LYS A 216 7.56 -18.20 -9.65
C LYS A 216 6.23 -18.61 -9.02
N THR A 217 6.25 -19.05 -7.77
CA THR A 217 5.07 -19.51 -7.04
C THR A 217 5.04 -18.94 -5.63
N MET A 218 3.84 -18.88 -5.04
CA MET A 218 3.66 -18.52 -3.63
C MET A 218 4.44 -19.47 -2.72
N LYS A 219 4.44 -20.77 -3.02
CA LYS A 219 5.17 -21.78 -2.26
C LYS A 219 6.68 -21.50 -2.21
N GLU A 220 7.30 -21.18 -3.36
CA GLU A 220 8.73 -20.84 -3.41
C GLU A 220 9.05 -19.60 -2.56
N PHE A 221 8.19 -18.59 -2.60
CA PHE A 221 8.31 -17.39 -1.77
C PHE A 221 8.22 -17.71 -0.27
N GLU A 222 7.24 -18.52 0.13
CA GLU A 222 7.04 -18.92 1.52
C GLU A 222 8.19 -19.77 2.03
N ASP A 223 8.60 -20.79 1.26
CA ASP A 223 9.71 -21.68 1.62
C ASP A 223 10.99 -20.87 1.82
N TYR A 224 11.27 -19.89 0.95
CA TYR A 224 12.43 -19.02 1.09
C TYR A 224 12.38 -18.17 2.37
N TRP A 225 11.30 -17.41 2.58
CA TRP A 225 11.23 -16.42 3.67
C TRP A 225 10.99 -17.04 5.05
N ARG A 226 10.37 -18.23 5.11
CA ARG A 226 10.28 -19.01 6.36
C ARG A 226 11.66 -19.46 6.85
N ASN A 227 12.59 -19.73 5.92
CA ASN A 227 13.93 -20.26 6.21
C ASN A 227 15.06 -19.20 6.13
N TYR A 228 14.74 -17.92 5.90
CA TYR A 228 15.71 -16.80 5.88
C TYR A 228 16.29 -16.49 7.27
#